data_AF-A0A840TU68-F1
#
_entry.id   AF-A0A840TU68-F1
#
_cell.length_a   1.000
_cell.length_b   1.000
_cell.length_c   1.000
_cell.angle_alpha   90.00
_cell.angle_beta   90.00
_cell.angle_gamma   90.00
#
_symmetry.space_group_name_H-M   'P 1'
#
loop_
_entity.id
_entity.type
_entity.pdbx_description
1 polymer ?
#
loop_
_entity_poly.entity_id
_entity_poly.type
_entity_poly.pdbx_seq_one_letter_code
_entity_poly.pdbx_strand_id
1 'polypeptide(L)'
;MPFQPTQSGNPKGRPRGSSNKASSDLRKAVLELLDNNWDSIQTDLKRVTARDRLNFIEKLLGYALPKLQSVEVSAELTSRIEGLSDDQLNRLIDKILNEEAS
;
A
#
# COMPACT_ATOMS: atom_id res chain seq x y z
N MET A 1 37.39 16.65 3.06
CA MET A 1 36.46 17.79 2.90
C MET A 1 35.04 17.24 2.89
N PRO A 2 34.10 17.75 3.70
CA PRO A 2 32.74 17.21 3.77
C PRO A 2 31.90 17.61 2.56
N PHE A 3 31.03 16.71 2.11
CA PHE A 3 30.13 16.89 0.97
C PHE A 3 29.10 17.99 1.27
N GLN A 4 29.06 19.04 0.45
CA GLN A 4 28.09 20.13 0.59
C GLN A 4 26.78 19.76 -0.11
N PRO A 5 25.65 19.65 0.62
CA PRO A 5 24.34 19.37 0.03
C PRO A 5 23.89 20.57 -0.79
N THR A 6 24.25 20.57 -2.08
CA THR A 6 23.86 21.47 -3.20
C THR A 6 24.86 21.36 -4.37
N GLN A 7 26.03 20.75 -4.16
CA GLN A 7 27.06 20.49 -5.20
C GLN A 7 26.91 19.16 -5.95
N SER A 8 25.84 18.40 -5.70
CA SER A 8 25.45 17.32 -6.61
C SER A 8 24.75 17.95 -7.80
N GLY A 9 25.09 17.58 -9.04
CA GLY A 9 24.51 18.10 -10.29
C GLY A 9 22.98 17.99 -10.46
N ASN A 10 22.26 17.68 -9.39
CA ASN A 10 20.82 17.81 -9.27
C ASN A 10 20.44 18.60 -7.98
N PRO A 11 20.46 19.95 -8.02
CA PRO A 11 20.13 20.79 -6.87
C PRO A 11 18.68 20.68 -6.40
N LYS A 12 17.78 20.09 -7.21
CA LYS A 12 16.38 19.83 -6.83
C LYS A 12 16.14 18.41 -6.28
N GLY A 13 17.18 17.57 -6.21
CA GLY A 13 17.06 16.18 -5.82
C GLY A 13 16.19 15.35 -6.79
N ARG A 14 16.09 14.04 -6.55
CA ARG A 14 15.16 13.19 -7.32
C ARG A 14 13.73 13.66 -7.03
N PRO A 15 12.89 13.95 -8.06
CA PRO A 15 11.54 14.43 -7.83
C PRO A 15 10.75 13.44 -6.97
N ARG A 16 10.12 13.98 -5.90
CA ARG A 16 9.29 13.23 -4.96
C ARG A 16 8.13 12.63 -5.75
N GLY A 17 8.01 11.30 -5.76
CA GLY A 17 7.01 10.57 -6.55
C GLY A 17 7.50 9.98 -7.88
N SER A 18 8.79 10.09 -8.23
CA SER A 18 9.33 9.37 -9.39
C SER A 18 9.35 7.86 -9.14
N SER A 19 8.32 7.17 -9.65
CA SER A 19 8.26 5.71 -9.69
C SER A 19 9.53 5.17 -10.36
N ASN A 20 10.13 4.12 -9.80
CA ASN A 20 11.24 3.44 -10.44
C ASN A 20 10.75 2.90 -11.79
N LYS A 21 11.27 3.44 -12.90
CA LYS A 21 10.93 3.01 -14.27
C LYS A 21 11.03 1.48 -14.43
N ALA A 22 12.07 0.87 -13.88
CA ALA A 22 12.24 -0.58 -13.83
C ALA A 22 11.09 -1.33 -13.13
N SER A 23 10.50 -0.76 -12.07
CA SER A 23 9.35 -1.33 -11.38
C SER A 23 8.06 -1.21 -12.21
N SER A 24 7.93 -0.16 -13.03
CA SER A 24 6.83 0.00 -13.97
C SER A 24 6.91 -1.03 -15.11
N ASP A 25 8.11 -1.24 -15.65
CA ASP A 25 8.33 -2.17 -16.76
C ASP A 25 8.07 -3.62 -16.33
N LEU A 26 8.50 -4.00 -15.12
CA LEU A 26 8.22 -5.32 -14.56
C LEU A 26 6.72 -5.55 -14.36
N ARG A 27 5.99 -4.57 -13.81
CA ARG A 27 4.54 -4.68 -13.62
C ARG A 27 3.83 -4.89 -14.95
N LYS A 28 4.24 -4.18 -16.00
CA LYS A 28 3.67 -4.32 -17.34
C LYS A 28 3.93 -5.72 -17.90
N ALA A 29 5.16 -6.22 -17.79
CA ALA A 29 5.50 -7.57 -18.24
C ALA A 29 4.71 -8.67 -17.50
N VAL A 30 4.48 -8.50 -16.19
CA VAL A 30 3.67 -9.43 -15.40
C VAL A 30 2.20 -9.41 -15.86
N LEU A 31 1.62 -8.23 -16.10
CA LEU A 31 0.24 -8.14 -16.60
C LEU A 31 0.10 -8.78 -17.99
N GLU A 32 1.03 -8.48 -18.90
CA GLU A 32 1.03 -9.07 -20.25
C GLU A 32 1.18 -10.59 -20.22
N LEU A 33 2.03 -11.12 -19.33
CA LEU A 33 2.14 -12.57 -19.12
C LEU A 33 0.81 -13.17 -18.64
N LEU A 34 0.13 -12.53 -17.69
CA LEU A 34 -1.15 -13.02 -17.16
C LEU A 34 -2.25 -12.99 -18.21
N ASP A 35 -2.38 -11.88 -18.94
CA ASP A 35 -3.39 -11.72 -20.00
C ASP A 35 -3.19 -12.75 -21.11
N ASN A 36 -1.94 -12.94 -21.57
CA ASN A 36 -1.62 -13.91 -22.61
C ASN A 36 -1.86 -15.37 -22.22
N ASN A 37 -1.89 -15.67 -20.91
CA ASN A 37 -2.05 -17.03 -20.40
C ASN A 37 -3.40 -17.27 -19.73
N TRP A 38 -4.33 -16.32 -19.78
CA TRP A 38 -5.60 -16.38 -19.03
C TRP A 38 -6.43 -17.63 -19.33
N ASP A 39 -6.56 -17.99 -20.61
CA ASP A 39 -7.32 -19.18 -21.03
C ASP A 39 -6.67 -20.49 -20.58
N SER A 40 -5.33 -20.54 -20.57
CA SER A 40 -4.58 -21.69 -20.04
C SER A 40 -4.80 -21.82 -18.53
N ILE A 41 -4.70 -20.72 -17.79
CA ILE A 41 -4.91 -20.70 -16.34
C ILE A 41 -6.32 -21.21 -16.00
N GLN A 42 -7.36 -20.78 -16.73
CA GLN A 42 -8.72 -21.29 -16.53
C GLN A 42 -8.84 -22.79 -16.81
N THR A 43 -8.12 -23.29 -17.82
CA THR A 43 -8.12 -24.71 -18.16
C THR A 43 -7.40 -25.53 -17.10
N ASP A 44 -6.26 -25.05 -16.61
CA ASP A 44 -5.47 -25.72 -15.57
C ASP A 44 -6.21 -25.77 -14.24
N LEU A 45 -6.98 -24.74 -13.91
CA LEU A 45 -7.84 -24.74 -12.72
C LEU A 45 -8.88 -25.86 -12.71
N LYS A 46 -9.34 -26.31 -13.88
CA LYS A 46 -10.26 -27.45 -13.98
C LYS A 46 -9.55 -28.79 -13.77
N ARG A 47 -8.22 -28.83 -13.94
CA ARG A 47 -7.39 -30.05 -13.88
C ARG A 47 -6.76 -30.28 -12.51
N VAL A 48 -6.57 -29.23 -11.70
CA VAL A 48 -6.04 -29.37 -10.34
C VAL A 48 -7.05 -30.03 -9.38
N THR A 49 -6.54 -30.52 -8.25
CA THR A 49 -7.37 -31.15 -7.22
C THR A 49 -8.42 -30.18 -6.69
N ALA A 50 -9.52 -30.70 -6.15
CA ALA A 50 -10.58 -29.87 -5.59
C ALA A 50 -10.07 -28.93 -4.49
N ARG A 51 -9.14 -29.41 -3.65
CA ARG A 51 -8.53 -28.62 -2.58
C ARG A 51 -7.70 -27.46 -3.14
N ASP A 52 -6.83 -27.72 -4.12
CA ASP A 52 -5.96 -26.70 -4.69
C ASP A 52 -6.74 -25.65 -5.47
N ARG A 53 -7.80 -26.07 -6.18
CA ARG A 53 -8.74 -25.16 -6.84
C ARG A 53 -9.39 -24.21 -5.84
N LEU A 54 -9.88 -24.71 -4.72
CA LEU A 54 -10.50 -23.88 -3.67
C LEU A 54 -9.48 -22.90 -3.08
N ASN A 55 -8.26 -23.34 -2.79
CA ASN A 55 -7.18 -22.47 -2.29
C ASN A 55 -6.82 -21.35 -3.29
N PHE A 56 -6.80 -21.66 -4.58
CA PHE A 56 -6.54 -20.65 -5.61
C PHE A 56 -7.67 -19.61 -5.69
N ILE A 57 -8.92 -20.07 -5.67
CA ILE A 57 -10.11 -19.20 -5.65
C ILE A 57 -10.08 -18.30 -4.42
N GLU A 58 -9.79 -18.84 -3.23
CA GLU A 58 -9.66 -18.06 -1.99
C GLU A 58 -8.65 -16.91 -2.13
N LYS A 59 -7.49 -17.19 -2.73
CA LYS A 59 -6.47 -16.16 -2.99
C LYS A 59 -6.97 -15.08 -3.95
N LEU A 60 -7.72 -15.45 -5.00
CA LEU A 60 -8.31 -14.49 -5.92
C LEU A 60 -9.39 -13.63 -5.27
N LEU A 61 -10.23 -14.21 -4.40
CA LEU A 61 -11.26 -13.47 -3.67
C LEU A 61 -10.65 -12.34 -2.84
N GLY A 62 -9.42 -12.52 -2.32
CA GLY A 62 -8.70 -11.47 -1.61
C GLY A 62 -8.32 -10.24 -2.43
N TYR A 63 -8.38 -10.31 -3.76
CA TYR A 63 -8.18 -9.17 -4.67
C TYR A 63 -9.50 -8.64 -5.25
N ALA A 64 -10.53 -9.47 -5.34
CA ALA A 64 -11.83 -9.09 -5.89
C ALA A 64 -12.78 -8.48 -4.84
N LEU A 65 -12.65 -8.92 -3.58
CA LEU A 65 -13.49 -8.46 -2.47
C LEU A 65 -12.66 -7.63 -1.49
N PRO A 66 -13.22 -6.54 -0.95
CA PRO A 66 -12.60 -5.85 0.17
C PRO A 66 -12.51 -6.82 1.34
N LYS A 67 -11.29 -7.10 1.80
CA LYS A 67 -11.10 -7.84 3.05
C LYS A 67 -11.62 -6.93 4.18
N LEU A 68 -12.29 -7.51 5.16
CA LEU A 68 -12.56 -6.83 6.43
C LEU A 68 -11.21 -6.48 7.08
N GLN A 69 -10.70 -5.28 6.77
CA GLN A 69 -9.45 -4.77 7.32
C GLN A 69 -9.69 -4.40 8.79
N SER A 70 -9.44 -5.33 9.70
CA SER A 70 -9.43 -5.04 11.14
C SER A 70 -8.26 -4.14 11.58
N VAL A 71 -7.56 -3.47 10.66
CA VAL A 71 -6.30 -2.72 10.93
C VAL A 71 -6.20 -1.38 10.17
N GLU A 72 -7.18 -1.02 9.32
CA GLU A 72 -7.08 0.22 8.51
C GLU A 72 -7.34 1.49 9.33
N VAL A 73 -8.18 1.40 10.37
CA VAL A 73 -8.47 2.52 11.28
C VAL A 73 -7.20 3.05 11.94
N SER A 74 -6.26 2.18 12.30
CA SER A 74 -5.03 2.56 13.01
C SER A 74 -4.08 3.37 12.13
N ALA A 75 -3.99 3.06 10.83
CA ALA A 75 -3.08 3.74 9.90
C ALA A 75 -3.62 5.13 9.50
N GLU A 76 -4.93 5.23 9.25
CA GLU A 76 -5.57 6.52 8.95
C GLU A 76 -5.54 7.45 10.16
N LEU A 77 -5.81 6.93 11.36
CA LEU A 77 -5.74 7.72 12.59
C LEU A 77 -4.31 8.21 12.86
N THR A 78 -3.30 7.33 12.70
CA THR A 78 -1.88 7.72 12.84
C THR A 78 -1.51 8.83 11.87
N SER A 79 -1.86 8.71 10.58
CA SER A 79 -1.58 9.74 9.58
C SER A 79 -2.29 11.07 9.87
N ARG A 80 -3.50 11.03 10.43
CA ARG A 80 -4.25 12.24 10.81
C ARG A 80 -3.68 12.92 12.04
N ILE A 81 -3.17 12.14 13.00
CA ILE A 81 -2.51 12.66 14.21
C ILE A 81 -1.14 13.27 13.86
N GLU A 82 -0.35 12.63 13.00
CA GLU A 82 0.94 13.14 12.53
C GLU A 82 0.84 14.47 11.77
N GLY A 83 -0.32 14.78 11.19
CA GLY A 83 -0.58 16.03 10.47
C GLY A 83 -1.00 17.22 11.35
N LEU A 84 -1.18 17.03 12.66
CA LEU A 84 -1.59 18.08 13.58
C LEU A 84 -0.39 18.91 14.04
N SER A 85 -0.61 20.21 14.26
CA SER A 85 0.39 21.05 14.94
C SER A 85 0.38 20.82 16.45
N ASP A 86 1.47 21.18 17.14
CA ASP A 86 1.60 21.05 18.59
C ASP A 86 0.43 21.68 19.35
N ASP A 87 -0.04 22.86 18.91
CA ASP A 87 -1.20 23.53 19.49
C ASP A 87 -2.51 22.74 19.31
N GLN A 88 -2.69 22.07 18.17
CA GLN A 88 -3.87 21.23 17.92
C GLN A 88 -3.79 19.93 18.73
N LEU A 89 -2.59 19.38 18.89
CA LEU A 89 -2.35 18.18 19.68
C LEU A 89 -2.65 18.44 21.17
N ASN A 90 -2.16 19.56 21.70
CA ASN A 90 -2.40 19.97 23.09
C ASN A 90 -3.91 20.16 23.36
N ARG A 91 -4.64 20.82 22.45
CA ARG A 91 -6.10 20.96 22.57
C ARG A 91 -6.84 19.63 22.54
N LEU A 92 -6.34 18.66 21.79
CA LEU A 92 -6.90 17.31 21.71
C LEU A 92 -6.67 16.55 23.02
N ILE A 93 -5.45 16.62 23.56
CA ILE A 93 -5.07 16.04 24.85
C ILE A 93 -5.92 16.64 25.98
N ASP A 94 -6.06 17.96 26.01
CA ASP A 94 -6.87 18.66 27.01
C ASP A 94 -8.35 18.26 26.94
N LYS A 95 -8.89 18.03 25.74
CA LYS A 95 -10.28 17.56 25.59
C LYS A 95 -10.47 16.15 26.12
N ILE A 96 -9.55 15.23 25.81
CA ILE A 96 -9.62 13.84 26.27
C ILE A 96 -9.50 13.77 27.80
N LEU A 97 -8.54 14.49 28.38
CA LEU A 97 -8.32 14.51 29.83
C LEU A 97 -9.49 15.13 30.61
N ASN A 98 -10.21 16.08 30.00
CA ASN A 98 -11.37 16.72 30.64
C ASN A 98 -12.70 15.97 30.37
N GLU A 99 -12.79 15.14 29.33
CA GLU A 99 -13.94 14.25 29.08
C GLU A 99 -13.97 13.04 30.05
N GLU A 100 -12.82 12.52 30.48
CA GLU A 100 -12.77 11.44 31.49
C GLU A 100 -13.04 11.93 32.93
N ALA A 101 -13.18 13.24 33.13
CA ALA A 101 -13.44 13.86 34.43
C ALA A 101 -14.93 14.19 34.69
N SER A 102 -15.87 13.72 33.85
CA SER A 102 -17.32 13.87 34.01
C SER A 102 -18.06 12.54 34.06
#